data_AF-A0A7Y4R7B5-F1
#
_entry.id   AF-A0A7Y4R7B5-F1
#
_cell.length_a   1.000
_cell.length_b   1.000
_cell.length_c   1.000
_cell.angle_alpha   90.00
_cell.angle_beta   90.00
_cell.angle_gamma   90.00
#
_symmetry.space_group_name_H-M   'P 1'
#
loop_
_entity.id
_entity.type
_entity.pdbx_description
1 polymer ?
#
loop_
_entity_poly.entity_id
_entity_poly.type
_entity_poly.pdbx_seq_one_letter_code
_entity_poly.pdbx_strand_id
1 'polypeptide(L)'
;MKQSFQISDRAVTACEEGKGPIVVYVNPDDRERRFLTEELQIDDHTLASALDPDELSRIEFGPQYTAIIYKRPRNYSSDQQLLFGVASTGLFMFPDRLRIIVGEEFSPFDGGPRQPIDSLPGVMLRLMARAVVHFREHLRAINRVSDEIQGEINRSMENKHLIGMFSLEKSLVYYVSALQSNGALLEKLRHGAVKIGFSHDELDILDDLIIDNNQLARQSEMSSNILASLMDARASIVANNINVLMKRLNVITIAIMVPTLVVSAFSMNVPIPMQDRPWMFYFVHLIALLSAVVFLYLWKRLSG
;
A
#
# COMPACT_ATOMS: atom_id res chain seq x y z
N MET A 1 13.13 -13.99 -21.59
CA MET A 1 14.04 -13.08 -22.34
C MET A 1 15.34 -12.99 -21.55
N LYS A 2 16.48 -13.18 -22.22
CA LYS A 2 17.79 -13.22 -21.59
C LYS A 2 18.61 -12.00 -21.99
N GLN A 3 19.24 -11.36 -21.01
CA GLN A 3 20.12 -10.22 -21.22
C GLN A 3 21.49 -10.51 -20.58
N SER A 4 22.57 -10.16 -21.26
CA SER A 4 23.93 -10.43 -20.78
C SER A 4 24.73 -9.15 -20.67
N PHE A 5 25.51 -9.06 -19.59
CA PHE A 5 26.28 -7.88 -19.25
C PHE A 5 27.68 -8.27 -18.80
N GLN A 6 28.62 -7.34 -18.98
CA GLN A 6 29.99 -7.43 -18.51
C GLN A 6 30.39 -6.13 -17.80
N ILE A 7 31.41 -6.23 -16.96
CA ILE A 7 32.04 -5.06 -16.34
C ILE A 7 33.20 -4.64 -17.25
N SER A 8 33.12 -3.45 -17.83
CA SER A 8 34.17 -2.84 -18.66
C SER A 8 34.34 -1.39 -18.24
N ASP A 9 35.57 -0.92 -18.06
CA ASP A 9 35.89 0.45 -17.65
C ASP A 9 35.11 0.92 -16.40
N ARG A 10 35.01 0.04 -15.40
CA ARG A 10 34.26 0.25 -14.15
C ARG A 10 32.76 0.52 -14.37
N ALA A 11 32.20 0.09 -15.49
CA ALA A 11 30.80 0.23 -15.82
C ALA A 11 30.20 -1.10 -16.30
N VAL A 12 28.92 -1.33 -15.98
CA VAL A 12 28.19 -2.48 -16.50
C VAL A 12 27.67 -2.14 -17.89
N THR A 13 28.11 -2.89 -18.90
CA THR A 13 27.72 -2.72 -20.31
C THR A 13 27.07 -3.99 -20.83
N ALA A 14 26.08 -3.82 -21.72
CA ALA A 14 25.46 -4.95 -22.41
C ALA A 14 26.50 -5.63 -23.33
N CYS A 15 26.48 -6.96 -23.37
CA CYS A 15 27.33 -7.76 -24.24
C CYS A 15 26.53 -8.82 -24.99
N GLU A 16 27.21 -9.58 -25.85
CA GLU A 16 26.58 -10.68 -26.58
C GLU A 16 25.91 -11.68 -25.62
N GLU A 17 24.72 -12.12 -26.01
CA GLU A 17 23.87 -12.98 -25.21
C GLU A 17 24.60 -14.28 -24.82
N GLY A 18 24.64 -14.55 -23.51
CA GLY A 18 25.30 -15.72 -22.93
C GLY A 18 26.81 -15.60 -22.70
N LYS A 19 27.48 -14.53 -23.14
CA LYS A 19 28.94 -14.37 -23.01
C LYS A 19 29.39 -13.54 -21.79
N GLY A 20 28.47 -12.84 -21.14
CA GLY A 20 28.77 -11.99 -19.98
C GLY A 20 28.83 -12.76 -18.65
N PRO A 21 29.67 -12.33 -17.70
CA PRO A 21 29.66 -12.86 -16.33
C PRO A 21 28.32 -12.57 -15.63
N ILE A 22 27.56 -11.57 -16.06
CA ILE A 22 26.26 -11.20 -15.50
C ILE A 22 25.18 -11.56 -16.52
N VAL A 23 24.22 -12.39 -16.12
CA VAL A 23 23.10 -12.79 -16.98
C VAL A 23 21.78 -12.59 -16.24
N VAL A 24 20.83 -11.92 -16.88
CA VAL A 24 19.48 -11.69 -16.38
C VAL A 24 18.52 -12.59 -17.13
N TYR A 25 17.75 -13.40 -16.39
CA TYR A 25 16.64 -14.21 -16.87
C TYR A 25 15.33 -13.53 -16.47
N VAL A 26 14.62 -13.01 -17.46
CA VAL A 26 13.30 -12.40 -17.29
C VAL A 26 12.24 -13.41 -17.69
N ASN A 27 11.41 -13.79 -16.71
CA ASN A 27 10.36 -14.78 -16.81
C ASN A 27 10.85 -16.06 -17.51
N PRO A 28 11.72 -16.86 -16.86
CA PRO A 28 12.42 -17.96 -17.51
C PRO A 28 11.45 -19.03 -18.01
N ASP A 29 11.64 -19.43 -19.26
CA ASP A 29 10.86 -20.52 -19.87
C ASP A 29 11.28 -21.90 -19.35
N ASP A 30 10.56 -22.97 -19.73
CA ASP A 30 10.86 -24.33 -19.26
C ASP A 30 12.27 -24.81 -19.62
N ARG A 31 12.84 -24.33 -20.73
CA ARG A 31 14.20 -24.70 -21.15
C ARG A 31 15.23 -23.97 -20.31
N GLU A 32 15.04 -22.67 -20.07
CA GLU A 32 15.87 -21.85 -19.21
C GLU A 32 15.83 -22.35 -17.76
N ARG A 33 14.64 -22.73 -17.26
CA ARG A 33 14.47 -23.33 -15.93
C ARG A 33 15.26 -24.62 -15.78
N ARG A 34 15.16 -25.55 -16.74
CA ARG A 34 15.96 -26.78 -16.74
C ARG A 34 17.46 -26.50 -16.79
N PHE A 35 17.89 -25.52 -17.58
CA PHE A 35 19.30 -25.11 -17.57
C PHE A 35 19.74 -24.59 -16.18
N LEU A 36 18.91 -23.78 -15.53
CA LEU A 36 19.21 -23.25 -14.20
C LEU A 36 19.29 -24.36 -13.14
N THR A 37 18.40 -25.36 -13.20
CA THR A 37 18.35 -26.44 -12.20
C THR A 37 19.32 -27.58 -12.50
N GLU A 38 19.42 -28.03 -13.75
CA GLU A 38 20.24 -29.20 -14.14
C GLU A 38 21.71 -28.82 -14.36
N GLU A 39 22.00 -27.70 -15.04
CA GLU A 39 23.38 -27.32 -15.39
C GLU A 39 24.02 -26.44 -14.32
N LEU A 40 23.27 -25.46 -13.80
CA LEU A 40 23.76 -24.55 -12.75
C LEU A 40 23.48 -25.07 -11.33
N GLN A 41 22.81 -26.22 -11.20
CA GLN A 41 22.54 -26.89 -9.92
C GLN A 41 21.82 -25.98 -8.92
N ILE A 42 21.01 -25.04 -9.41
CA ILE A 42 20.16 -24.19 -8.58
C ILE A 42 18.99 -25.06 -8.09
N ASP A 43 18.80 -25.12 -6.78
CA ASP A 43 17.68 -25.85 -6.19
C ASP A 43 16.33 -25.31 -6.70
N ASP A 44 15.41 -26.22 -7.02
CA ASP A 44 14.12 -25.88 -7.63
C ASP A 44 13.25 -25.01 -6.70
N HIS A 45 13.33 -25.25 -5.39
CA HIS A 45 12.66 -24.42 -4.39
C HIS A 45 13.29 -23.03 -4.35
N THR A 46 14.62 -22.90 -4.36
CA THR A 46 15.27 -21.57 -4.40
C THR A 46 14.95 -20.81 -5.69
N LEU A 47 14.84 -21.50 -6.83
CA LEU A 47 14.41 -20.91 -8.10
C LEU A 47 12.95 -20.43 -8.03
N ALA A 48 12.05 -21.23 -7.47
CA ALA A 48 10.66 -20.84 -7.26
C ALA A 48 10.55 -19.64 -6.32
N SER A 49 11.28 -19.65 -5.21
CA SER A 49 11.40 -18.53 -4.26
C SER A 49 11.85 -17.22 -4.93
N ALA A 50 12.75 -17.28 -5.92
CA ALA A 50 13.19 -16.09 -6.66
C ALA A 50 12.07 -15.46 -7.53
N LEU A 51 11.06 -16.25 -7.89
CA LEU A 51 9.93 -15.84 -8.74
C LEU A 51 8.65 -15.56 -7.94
N ASP A 52 8.60 -15.95 -6.65
CA ASP A 52 7.44 -15.79 -5.78
C ASP A 52 7.38 -14.38 -5.15
N PRO A 53 6.37 -13.55 -5.47
CA PRO A 53 6.19 -12.22 -4.88
C PRO A 53 5.97 -12.20 -3.37
N ASP A 54 5.60 -13.32 -2.75
CA ASP A 54 5.31 -13.42 -1.31
C ASP A 54 6.50 -13.95 -0.48
N GLU A 55 7.57 -14.40 -1.13
CA GLU A 55 8.76 -14.96 -0.48
C GLU A 55 9.50 -13.93 0.40
N LEU A 56 10.16 -14.31 1.49
CA LEU A 56 10.94 -13.34 2.29
C LEU A 56 12.35 -13.14 1.74
N SER A 57 12.86 -11.91 1.84
CA SER A 57 14.24 -11.58 1.55
C SER A 57 15.19 -12.34 2.47
N ARG A 58 16.17 -13.02 1.89
CA ARG A 58 17.12 -13.85 2.62
C ARG A 58 18.39 -14.11 1.83
N ILE A 59 19.43 -14.51 2.55
CA ILE A 59 20.69 -14.99 2.01
C ILE A 59 20.93 -16.42 2.46
N GLU A 60 21.35 -17.26 1.52
CA GLU A 60 21.70 -18.66 1.71
C GLU A 60 23.08 -18.91 1.11
N PHE A 61 24.01 -19.38 1.94
CA PHE A 61 25.35 -19.76 1.50
C PHE A 61 25.33 -21.23 1.07
N GLY A 62 25.36 -21.47 -0.24
CA GLY A 62 25.53 -22.80 -0.81
C GLY A 62 27.00 -23.13 -1.08
N PRO A 63 27.31 -24.40 -1.43
CA PRO A 63 28.66 -24.82 -1.76
C PRO A 63 29.16 -24.27 -3.11
N GLN A 64 28.26 -24.03 -4.08
CA GLN A 64 28.63 -23.56 -5.42
C GLN A 64 28.32 -22.08 -5.65
N TYR A 65 27.27 -21.58 -5.00
CA TYR A 65 26.81 -20.20 -5.13
C TYR A 65 26.23 -19.70 -3.81
N THR A 66 26.18 -18.39 -3.67
CA THR A 66 25.39 -17.71 -2.64
C THR A 66 24.07 -17.25 -3.27
N ALA A 67 22.94 -17.72 -2.75
CA ALA A 67 21.61 -17.32 -3.17
C ALA A 67 21.12 -16.16 -2.32
N ILE A 68 20.62 -15.12 -2.97
CA ILE A 68 20.14 -13.92 -2.33
C ILE A 68 18.80 -13.56 -2.97
N ILE A 69 17.75 -13.52 -2.16
CA ILE A 69 16.43 -13.09 -2.59
C ILE A 69 16.18 -11.76 -1.92
N TYR A 70 15.81 -10.75 -2.71
CA TYR A 70 15.45 -9.44 -2.17
C TYR A 70 14.19 -8.90 -2.85
N LYS A 71 13.52 -7.97 -2.17
CA LYS A 71 12.31 -7.31 -2.67
C LYS A 71 12.61 -6.04 -3.42
N ARG A 72 11.86 -5.81 -4.49
CA ARG A 72 11.83 -4.55 -5.24
C ARG A 72 10.40 -4.10 -5.51
N PRO A 73 10.14 -2.80 -5.68
CA PRO A 73 8.85 -2.35 -6.18
C PRO A 73 8.61 -2.85 -7.61
N ARG A 74 7.36 -3.19 -7.93
CA ARG A 74 6.90 -3.41 -9.31
C ARG A 74 6.78 -2.06 -10.03
N ASN A 75 6.96 -2.05 -11.34
CA ASN A 75 6.71 -0.83 -12.12
C ASN A 75 5.22 -0.48 -12.04
N TYR A 76 4.92 0.78 -11.68
CA TYR A 76 3.54 1.24 -11.58
C TYR A 76 2.86 1.17 -12.96
N SER A 77 1.73 0.47 -13.03
CA SER A 77 0.86 0.46 -14.20
C SER A 77 -0.40 1.24 -13.89
N SER A 78 -0.77 2.19 -14.75
CA SER A 78 -1.97 3.04 -14.60
C SER A 78 -3.28 2.24 -14.50
N ASP A 79 -3.30 0.99 -14.95
CA ASP A 79 -4.43 0.07 -14.85
C ASP A 79 -4.71 -0.38 -13.39
N GLN A 80 -3.72 -0.36 -12.51
CA GLN A 80 -3.83 -0.94 -11.16
C GLN A 80 -4.37 0.02 -10.08
N GLN A 81 -5.04 1.12 -10.46
CA GLN A 81 -5.73 2.05 -9.55
C GLN A 81 -4.99 2.31 -8.21
N LEU A 82 -3.79 2.90 -8.26
CA LEU A 82 -2.99 3.24 -7.07
C LEU A 82 -2.45 2.06 -6.27
N LEU A 83 -2.51 0.83 -6.79
CA LEU A 83 -1.87 -0.32 -6.17
C LEU A 83 -0.38 -0.35 -6.53
N PHE A 84 0.47 -0.21 -5.51
CA PHE A 84 1.92 -0.36 -5.65
C PHE A 84 2.32 -1.75 -5.16
N GLY A 85 2.64 -2.63 -6.09
CA GLY A 85 3.06 -3.99 -5.81
C GLY A 85 4.55 -4.13 -5.51
N VAL A 86 4.91 -5.27 -4.94
CA VAL A 86 6.30 -5.70 -4.72
C VAL A 86 6.55 -6.99 -5.50
N ALA A 87 7.76 -7.15 -6.01
CA ALA A 87 8.22 -8.38 -6.66
C ALA A 87 9.52 -8.87 -6.00
N SER A 88 9.78 -10.17 -6.12
CA SER A 88 11.04 -10.79 -5.72
C SER A 88 12.08 -10.71 -6.84
N THR A 89 13.34 -10.67 -6.45
CA THR A 89 14.48 -10.78 -7.36
C THR A 89 15.49 -11.73 -6.74
N GLY A 90 15.81 -12.81 -7.46
CA GLY A 90 16.84 -13.76 -7.08
C GLY A 90 18.19 -13.39 -7.69
N LEU A 91 19.21 -13.31 -6.86
CA LEU A 91 20.61 -13.14 -7.23
C LEU A 91 21.36 -14.41 -6.82
N PHE A 92 21.95 -15.09 -7.80
CA PHE A 92 22.73 -16.29 -7.60
C PHE A 92 24.18 -15.98 -7.95
N MET A 93 24.99 -15.80 -6.91
CA MET A 93 26.37 -15.35 -7.01
C MET A 93 27.31 -16.55 -6.95
N PHE A 94 27.95 -16.85 -8.08
CA PHE A 94 29.04 -17.81 -8.21
C PHE A 94 30.38 -17.07 -8.15
N PRO A 95 31.51 -17.78 -8.00
CA PRO A 95 32.83 -17.14 -7.93
C PRO A 95 33.19 -16.24 -9.13
N ASP A 96 32.78 -16.62 -10.33
CA ASP A 96 33.13 -15.96 -11.61
C ASP A 96 31.93 -15.28 -12.31
N ARG A 97 30.71 -15.46 -11.79
CA ARG A 97 29.49 -15.06 -12.49
C ARG A 97 28.31 -14.77 -11.57
N LEU A 98 27.42 -13.91 -12.04
CA LEU A 98 26.16 -13.55 -11.39
C LEU A 98 24.99 -13.94 -12.30
N ARG A 99 24.00 -14.65 -11.75
CA ARG A 99 22.73 -14.91 -12.41
C ARG A 99 21.62 -14.17 -11.68
N ILE A 100 20.86 -13.39 -12.41
CA ILE A 100 19.75 -12.58 -11.91
C ILE A 100 18.47 -13.19 -12.47
N ILE A 101 17.52 -13.55 -11.61
CA ILE A 101 16.27 -14.19 -12.00
C ILE A 101 15.12 -13.35 -11.50
N VAL A 102 14.22 -12.99 -12.41
CA VAL A 102 13.06 -12.13 -12.13
C VAL A 102 11.82 -12.63 -12.86
N GLY A 103 10.66 -12.56 -12.21
CA GLY A 103 9.39 -12.98 -12.80
C GLY A 103 8.74 -11.96 -13.75
N GLU A 104 9.29 -10.75 -13.82
CA GLU A 104 8.68 -9.62 -14.53
C GLU A 104 9.75 -8.77 -15.22
N GLU A 105 9.32 -7.90 -16.15
CA GLU A 105 10.21 -6.97 -16.83
C GLU A 105 11.11 -6.22 -15.84
N PHE A 106 12.39 -6.22 -16.17
CA PHE A 106 13.44 -5.71 -15.32
C PHE A 106 14.54 -5.13 -16.19
N SER A 107 14.80 -3.83 -16.02
CA SER A 107 15.96 -3.18 -16.60
C SER A 107 16.93 -2.78 -15.47
N PRO A 108 17.91 -3.63 -15.15
CA PRO A 108 18.77 -3.42 -13.99
C PRO A 108 19.63 -2.14 -14.09
N PHE A 109 19.96 -1.71 -15.31
CA PHE A 109 21.04 -0.73 -15.53
C PHE A 109 20.62 0.55 -16.27
N ASP A 110 19.33 0.78 -16.56
CA ASP A 110 18.88 2.00 -17.24
C ASP A 110 18.82 3.22 -16.31
N GLY A 111 19.27 4.40 -16.77
CA GLY A 111 18.86 5.71 -16.23
C GLY A 111 19.43 6.14 -14.86
N GLY A 112 20.44 5.47 -14.30
CA GLY A 112 21.06 5.85 -13.02
C GLY A 112 22.47 6.44 -13.13
N PRO A 113 22.98 7.14 -12.08
CA PRO A 113 24.36 7.57 -12.04
C PRO A 113 25.28 6.35 -12.18
N ARG A 114 26.31 6.48 -13.04
CA ARG A 114 27.33 5.45 -13.24
C ARG A 114 28.30 5.51 -12.06
N GLN A 115 27.91 4.95 -10.92
CA GLN A 115 28.89 4.63 -9.89
C GLN A 115 29.87 3.60 -10.46
N PRO A 116 31.18 3.74 -10.18
CA PRO A 116 32.17 2.76 -10.59
C PRO A 116 31.82 1.39 -10.00
N ILE A 117 31.85 0.35 -10.81
CA ILE A 117 31.66 -1.03 -10.38
C ILE A 117 32.81 -1.87 -10.88
N ASP A 118 33.50 -2.51 -9.96
CA ASP A 118 34.70 -3.31 -10.25
C ASP A 118 34.50 -4.80 -9.96
N SER A 119 33.39 -5.18 -9.34
CA SER A 119 33.15 -6.54 -8.85
C SER A 119 31.68 -6.97 -9.00
N LEU A 120 31.43 -8.28 -8.96
CA LEU A 120 30.07 -8.85 -8.93
C LEU A 120 29.30 -8.50 -7.63
N PRO A 121 29.92 -8.53 -6.43
CA PRO A 121 29.32 -7.97 -5.22
C PRO A 121 28.90 -6.50 -5.38
N GLY A 122 29.72 -5.66 -6.03
CA GLY A 122 29.37 -4.27 -6.33
C GLY A 122 28.15 -4.13 -7.25
N VAL A 123 28.00 -5.02 -8.24
CA VAL A 123 26.78 -5.08 -9.07
C VAL A 123 25.56 -5.38 -8.20
N MET A 124 25.65 -6.37 -7.32
CA MET A 124 24.56 -6.71 -6.39
C MET A 124 24.17 -5.52 -5.51
N LEU A 125 25.13 -4.84 -4.89
CA LEU A 125 24.85 -3.67 -4.06
C LEU A 125 24.17 -2.56 -4.86
N ARG A 126 24.59 -2.33 -6.12
CA ARG A 126 23.93 -1.36 -7.00
C ARG A 126 22.48 -1.73 -7.29
N LEU A 127 22.16 -3.01 -7.49
CA LEU A 127 20.78 -3.47 -7.72
C LEU A 127 19.89 -3.24 -6.49
N MET A 128 20.43 -3.51 -5.30
CA MET A 128 19.71 -3.27 -4.04
C MET A 128 19.55 -1.77 -3.75
N ALA A 129 20.60 -0.96 -3.98
CA ALA A 129 20.54 0.50 -3.87
C ALA A 129 19.49 1.09 -4.81
N ARG A 130 19.40 0.59 -6.05
CA ARG A 130 18.35 0.98 -6.99
C ARG A 130 16.95 0.65 -6.45
N ALA A 131 16.76 -0.52 -5.83
CA ALA A 131 15.48 -0.87 -5.23
C ALA A 131 15.10 0.08 -4.09
N VAL A 132 16.05 0.47 -3.23
CA VAL A 132 15.82 1.46 -2.16
C VAL A 132 15.42 2.83 -2.72
N VAL A 133 16.09 3.29 -3.78
CA VAL A 133 15.69 4.52 -4.48
C VAL A 133 14.27 4.42 -5.03
N HIS A 134 13.92 3.30 -5.67
CA HIS A 134 12.58 3.10 -6.23
C HIS A 134 11.50 3.04 -5.13
N PHE A 135 11.76 2.37 -3.99
CA PHE A 135 10.85 2.41 -2.84
C PHE A 135 10.65 3.84 -2.34
N ARG A 136 11.72 4.66 -2.29
CA ARG A 136 11.67 6.05 -1.84
C ARG A 136 10.81 6.92 -2.78
N GLU A 137 10.95 6.74 -4.08
CA GLU A 137 10.14 7.43 -5.08
C GLU A 137 8.66 7.05 -4.98
N HIS A 138 8.36 5.76 -4.86
CA HIS A 138 6.98 5.30 -4.67
C HIS A 138 6.39 5.76 -3.35
N LEU A 139 7.15 5.77 -2.24
CA LEU A 139 6.65 6.29 -0.96
C LEU A 139 6.30 7.78 -1.05
N ARG A 140 7.12 8.59 -1.74
CA ARG A 140 6.79 10.00 -2.01
C ARG A 140 5.51 10.15 -2.83
N ALA A 141 5.32 9.31 -3.84
CA ALA A 141 4.11 9.30 -4.65
C ALA A 141 2.87 8.91 -3.82
N ILE A 142 2.97 7.84 -3.02
CA ILE A 142 1.91 7.39 -2.10
C ILE A 142 1.50 8.51 -1.14
N ASN A 143 2.47 9.17 -0.50
CA ASN A 143 2.18 10.24 0.45
C ASN A 143 1.49 11.43 -0.23
N ARG A 144 1.96 11.83 -1.42
CA ARG A 144 1.31 12.90 -2.20
C ARG A 144 -0.13 12.54 -2.57
N VAL A 145 -0.37 11.33 -3.08
CA VAL A 145 -1.73 10.91 -3.46
C VAL A 145 -2.63 10.77 -2.22
N SER A 146 -2.07 10.31 -1.09
CA SER A 146 -2.78 10.27 0.19
C SER A 146 -3.25 11.65 0.63
N ASP A 147 -2.38 12.67 0.56
CA ASP A 147 -2.73 14.05 0.89
C ASP A 147 -3.81 14.63 -0.05
N GLU A 148 -3.71 14.33 -1.35
CA GLU A 148 -4.72 14.72 -2.36
C GLU A 148 -6.08 14.07 -2.06
N ILE A 149 -6.12 12.76 -1.78
CA ILE A 149 -7.34 12.05 -1.42
C ILE A 149 -7.93 12.59 -0.11
N GLN A 150 -7.10 12.90 0.88
CA GLN A 150 -7.53 13.49 2.15
C GLN A 150 -8.21 14.86 1.93
N GLY A 151 -7.66 15.69 1.04
CA GLY A 151 -8.25 16.97 0.65
C GLY A 151 -9.63 16.83 0.00
N GLU A 152 -9.79 15.87 -0.91
CA GLU A 152 -11.07 15.62 -1.59
C GLU A 152 -12.12 14.99 -0.67
N ILE A 153 -11.71 14.10 0.23
CA ILE A 153 -12.56 13.52 1.28
C ILE A 153 -13.13 14.59 2.23
N ASN A 154 -12.39 15.67 2.50
CA ASN A 154 -12.90 16.80 3.27
C ASN A 154 -14.05 17.55 2.55
N ARG A 155 -14.10 17.49 1.22
CA ARG A 155 -15.12 18.16 0.39
C ARG A 155 -16.31 17.25 0.14
N SER A 156 -16.07 16.00 -0.25
CA SER A 156 -17.10 15.01 -0.58
C SER A 156 -16.64 13.59 -0.30
N MET A 157 -17.39 12.88 0.55
CA MET A 157 -17.15 11.47 0.86
C MET A 157 -17.72 10.56 -0.23
N GLU A 158 -16.97 10.36 -1.31
CA GLU A 158 -17.33 9.39 -2.34
C GLU A 158 -16.61 8.04 -2.14
N ASN A 159 -17.30 6.94 -2.47
CA ASN A 159 -16.74 5.57 -2.35
C ASN A 159 -15.41 5.41 -3.10
N LYS A 160 -15.22 6.12 -4.23
CA LYS A 160 -13.98 6.08 -5.00
C LYS A 160 -12.74 6.49 -4.18
N HIS A 161 -12.90 7.47 -3.28
CA HIS A 161 -11.80 7.96 -2.44
C HIS A 161 -11.47 6.97 -1.34
N LEU A 162 -12.48 6.30 -0.77
CA LEU A 162 -12.29 5.23 0.21
C LEU A 162 -11.55 4.02 -0.39
N ILE A 163 -11.94 3.60 -1.59
CA ILE A 163 -11.26 2.51 -2.32
C ILE A 163 -9.81 2.89 -2.64
N GLY A 164 -9.57 4.15 -3.02
CA GLY A 164 -8.22 4.68 -3.24
C GLY A 164 -7.37 4.62 -1.96
N MET A 165 -7.90 5.06 -0.82
CA MET A 165 -7.18 4.96 0.45
C MET A 165 -6.89 3.50 0.82
N PHE A 166 -7.84 2.58 0.63
CA PHE A 166 -7.62 1.14 0.90
C PHE A 166 -6.51 0.56 0.04
N SER A 167 -6.44 0.96 -1.23
CA SER A 167 -5.38 0.51 -2.15
C SER A 167 -4.01 1.05 -1.75
N LEU A 168 -3.92 2.30 -1.29
CA LEU A 168 -2.69 2.88 -0.75
C LEU A 168 -2.27 2.22 0.57
N GLU A 169 -3.21 1.91 1.46
CA GLU A 169 -2.94 1.22 2.73
C GLU A 169 -2.38 -0.17 2.49
N LYS A 170 -3.03 -0.97 1.62
CA LYS A 170 -2.52 -2.28 1.19
C LYS A 170 -1.11 -2.19 0.60
N SER A 171 -0.85 -1.15 -0.21
CA SER A 171 0.48 -0.91 -0.79
C SER A 171 1.54 -0.62 0.27
N LEU A 172 1.21 0.20 1.28
CA LEU A 172 2.10 0.50 2.41
C LEU A 172 2.40 -0.75 3.25
N VAL A 173 1.40 -1.60 3.50
CA VAL A 173 1.60 -2.87 4.21
C VAL A 173 2.61 -3.76 3.49
N TYR A 174 2.48 -3.93 2.16
CA TYR A 174 3.46 -4.68 1.38
C TYR A 174 4.85 -4.05 1.43
N TYR A 175 4.96 -2.73 1.39
CA TYR A 175 6.23 -2.02 1.43
C TYR A 175 6.92 -2.13 2.79
N VAL A 176 6.17 -2.00 3.88
CA VAL A 176 6.69 -2.18 5.24
C VAL A 176 7.28 -3.59 5.37
N SER A 177 6.53 -4.62 4.97
CA SER A 177 7.00 -6.00 5.00
C SER A 177 8.26 -6.20 4.14
N ALA A 178 8.27 -5.68 2.92
CA ALA A 178 9.39 -5.79 1.99
C ALA A 178 10.66 -5.09 2.50
N LEU A 179 10.53 -3.87 3.03
CA LEU A 179 11.65 -3.09 3.55
C LEU A 179 12.22 -3.68 4.84
N GLN A 180 11.37 -4.20 5.73
CA GLN A 180 11.82 -4.92 6.93
C GLN A 180 12.58 -6.19 6.55
N SER A 181 12.05 -6.96 5.60
CA SER A 181 12.69 -8.18 5.11
C SER A 181 14.03 -7.87 4.43
N ASN A 182 14.08 -6.85 3.58
CA ASN A 182 15.33 -6.36 2.98
C ASN A 182 16.34 -5.88 4.04
N GLY A 183 15.88 -5.19 5.08
CA GLY A 183 16.76 -4.75 6.18
C GLY A 183 17.44 -5.93 6.87
N ALA A 184 16.67 -6.98 7.21
CA ALA A 184 17.21 -8.20 7.78
C ALA A 184 18.21 -8.91 6.84
N LEU A 185 17.98 -8.87 5.53
CA LEU A 185 18.94 -9.37 4.53
C LEU A 185 20.24 -8.54 4.52
N LEU A 186 20.15 -7.22 4.50
CA LEU A 186 21.31 -6.33 4.46
C LEU A 186 22.21 -6.50 5.69
N GLU A 187 21.62 -6.66 6.88
CA GLU A 187 22.36 -6.99 8.10
C GLU A 187 23.07 -8.35 8.01
N LYS A 188 22.43 -9.36 7.41
CA LYS A 188 23.07 -10.66 7.16
C LYS A 188 24.19 -10.57 6.13
N LEU A 189 24.05 -9.72 5.09
CA LEU A 189 25.11 -9.44 4.14
C LEU A 189 26.32 -8.81 4.83
N ARG A 190 26.08 -7.88 5.76
CA ARG A 190 27.14 -7.24 6.54
C ARG A 190 27.90 -8.24 7.40
N HIS A 191 27.20 -9.12 8.11
CA HIS A 191 27.84 -10.21 8.87
C HIS A 191 28.56 -11.23 7.97
N GLY A 192 28.05 -11.44 6.76
CA GLY A 192 28.63 -12.34 5.75
C GLY A 192 29.72 -11.71 4.88
N ALA A 193 30.15 -10.48 5.17
CA ALA A 193 30.99 -9.68 4.29
C ALA A 193 32.25 -10.40 3.79
N VAL A 194 32.96 -11.07 4.69
CA VAL A 194 34.20 -11.81 4.36
C VAL A 194 33.93 -12.96 3.41
N LYS A 195 32.80 -13.67 3.56
CA LYS A 195 32.44 -14.79 2.68
C LYS A 195 32.04 -14.34 1.28
N ILE A 196 31.46 -13.15 1.17
CA ILE A 196 31.03 -12.54 -0.10
C ILE A 196 32.22 -11.89 -0.82
N GLY A 197 33.25 -11.47 -0.07
CA GLY A 197 34.45 -10.85 -0.60
C GLY A 197 34.26 -9.37 -0.89
N PHE A 198 33.50 -8.64 -0.07
CA PHE A 198 33.35 -7.19 -0.23
C PHE A 198 34.67 -6.45 -0.03
N SER A 199 34.91 -5.45 -0.88
CA SER A 199 35.98 -4.46 -0.67
C SER A 199 35.62 -3.47 0.44
N HIS A 200 36.58 -2.65 0.87
CA HIS A 200 36.31 -1.61 1.88
C HIS A 200 35.27 -0.59 1.38
N ASP A 201 35.42 -0.12 0.14
CA ASP A 201 34.48 0.81 -0.48
C ASP A 201 33.06 0.21 -0.60
N GLU A 202 32.94 -1.09 -0.90
CA GLU A 202 31.66 -1.80 -0.96
C GLU A 202 31.01 -1.98 0.41
N LEU A 203 31.83 -2.13 1.46
CA LEU A 203 31.35 -2.18 2.84
C LEU A 203 30.74 -0.84 3.28
N ASP A 204 31.36 0.28 2.90
CA ASP A 204 30.81 1.60 3.18
C ASP A 204 29.48 1.81 2.44
N ILE A 205 29.40 1.39 1.17
CA ILE A 205 28.14 1.41 0.40
C ILE A 205 27.06 0.57 1.07
N LEU A 206 27.42 -0.62 1.59
CA LEU A 206 26.48 -1.49 2.29
C LEU A 206 25.98 -0.86 3.60
N ASP A 207 26.84 -0.18 4.36
CA ASP A 207 26.44 0.52 5.59
C ASP A 207 25.45 1.65 5.31
N ASP A 208 25.73 2.47 4.29
CA ASP A 208 24.80 3.52 3.84
C ASP A 208 23.46 2.92 3.40
N LEU A 209 23.50 1.80 2.67
CA LEU A 209 22.30 1.12 2.19
C LEU A 209 21.45 0.57 3.33
N ILE A 210 22.08 0.03 4.39
CA ILE A 210 21.41 -0.41 5.62
C ILE A 210 20.69 0.76 6.29
N ILE A 211 21.39 1.90 6.45
CA ILE A 211 20.82 3.11 7.06
C ILE A 211 19.61 3.60 6.25
N ASP A 212 19.78 3.74 4.94
CA ASP A 212 18.74 4.22 4.03
C ASP A 212 17.51 3.30 4.02
N ASN A 213 17.70 1.99 3.95
CA ASN A 213 16.61 1.02 3.99
C ASN A 213 15.86 1.08 5.33
N ASN A 214 16.59 1.11 6.45
CA ASN A 214 15.99 1.17 7.79
C ASN A 214 15.22 2.49 8.01
N GLN A 215 15.75 3.61 7.51
CA GLN A 215 15.04 4.88 7.56
C GLN A 215 13.76 4.83 6.72
N LEU A 216 13.82 4.24 5.52
CA LEU A 216 12.68 4.12 4.63
C LEU A 216 11.60 3.17 5.17
N ALA A 217 12.00 2.08 5.84
CA ALA A 217 11.11 1.18 6.55
C ALA A 217 10.30 1.93 7.63
N ARG A 218 10.98 2.71 8.48
CA ARG A 218 10.33 3.55 9.51
C ARG A 218 9.38 4.59 8.92
N GLN A 219 9.76 5.23 7.81
CA GLN A 219 8.89 6.20 7.14
C GLN A 219 7.64 5.53 6.56
N SER A 220 7.78 4.33 5.98
CA SER A 220 6.67 3.57 5.44
C SER A 220 5.71 3.13 6.54
N GLU A 221 6.23 2.67 7.68
CA GLU A 221 5.44 2.31 8.86
C GLU A 221 4.66 3.51 9.42
N MET A 222 5.32 4.66 9.57
CA MET A 222 4.67 5.91 9.98
C MET A 222 3.55 6.30 9.02
N SER A 223 3.80 6.23 7.72
CA SER A 223 2.80 6.56 6.69
C SER A 223 1.61 5.60 6.74
N SER A 224 1.87 4.30 6.95
CA SER A 224 0.83 3.28 7.13
C SER A 224 -0.05 3.57 8.35
N ASN A 225 0.57 3.90 9.48
CA ASN A 225 -0.15 4.21 10.73
C ASN A 225 -0.99 5.49 10.61
N ILE A 226 -0.48 6.52 9.93
CA ILE A 226 -1.23 7.75 9.65
C ILE A 226 -2.45 7.44 8.77
N LEU A 227 -2.26 6.69 7.68
CA LEU A 227 -3.35 6.37 6.76
C LEU A 227 -4.45 5.52 7.43
N ALA A 228 -4.07 4.53 8.24
CA ALA A 228 -5.01 3.74 9.03
C ALA A 228 -5.79 4.61 10.03
N SER A 229 -5.09 5.48 10.77
CA SER A 229 -5.73 6.42 11.72
C SER A 229 -6.71 7.37 11.03
N LEU A 230 -6.39 7.80 9.80
CA LEU A 230 -7.27 8.64 8.99
C LEU A 230 -8.53 7.89 8.54
N MET A 231 -8.42 6.61 8.17
CA MET A 231 -9.58 5.78 7.83
C MET A 231 -10.52 5.63 9.04
N ASP A 232 -9.98 5.34 10.22
CA ASP A 232 -10.76 5.19 11.46
C ASP A 232 -11.46 6.50 11.85
N ALA A 233 -10.74 7.62 11.79
CA ALA A 233 -11.31 8.94 12.05
C ALA A 233 -12.47 9.25 11.08
N ARG A 234 -12.37 8.83 9.80
CA ARG A 234 -13.42 9.03 8.81
C ARG A 234 -14.63 8.13 9.04
N ALA A 235 -14.43 6.87 9.42
CA ALA A 235 -15.54 6.00 9.81
C ALA A 235 -16.35 6.62 10.96
N SER A 236 -15.67 7.22 11.94
CA SER A 236 -16.31 7.95 13.05
C SER A 236 -17.09 9.19 12.59
N ILE A 237 -16.54 10.00 11.69
CA ILE A 237 -17.24 11.18 11.12
C ILE A 237 -18.49 10.75 10.35
N VAL A 238 -18.43 9.67 9.56
CA VAL A 238 -19.58 9.14 8.81
C VAL A 238 -20.67 8.68 9.78
N ALA A 239 -20.32 7.92 10.81
CA ALA A 239 -21.27 7.49 11.84
C ALA A 239 -21.93 8.70 12.54
N ASN A 240 -21.16 9.75 12.83
CA ASN A 240 -21.71 10.98 13.40
C ASN A 240 -22.67 11.68 12.43
N ASN A 241 -22.34 11.77 11.15
CA ASN A 241 -23.22 12.37 10.15
C ASN A 241 -24.54 11.62 10.00
N ILE A 242 -24.51 10.28 10.02
CA ILE A 242 -25.72 9.44 10.05
C ILE A 242 -26.53 9.72 11.32
N ASN A 243 -25.89 9.79 12.49
CA ASN A 243 -26.57 10.11 13.74
C ASN A 243 -27.22 11.50 13.72
N VAL A 244 -26.57 12.50 13.15
CA VAL A 244 -27.13 13.85 12.99
C VAL A 244 -28.32 13.83 12.03
N LEU A 245 -28.22 13.11 10.91
CA LEU A 245 -29.32 12.95 9.96
C LEU A 245 -30.52 12.25 10.59
N MET A 246 -30.30 11.16 11.32
CA MET A 246 -31.35 10.43 12.05
C MET A 246 -32.02 11.30 13.11
N LYS A 247 -31.24 12.10 13.88
CA LYS A 247 -31.82 13.08 14.81
C LYS A 247 -32.70 14.09 14.07
N ARG A 248 -32.25 14.63 12.93
CA ARG A 248 -33.05 15.58 12.13
C ARG A 248 -34.35 14.94 11.62
N LEU A 249 -34.25 13.73 11.04
CA LEU A 249 -35.42 12.99 10.56
C LEU A 249 -36.40 12.70 11.70
N ASN A 250 -35.90 12.21 12.84
CA ASN A 250 -36.74 11.91 14.01
C ASN A 250 -37.47 13.16 14.52
N VAL A 251 -36.81 14.33 14.53
CA VAL A 251 -37.45 15.59 14.92
C VAL A 251 -38.58 15.95 13.95
N ILE A 252 -38.35 15.82 12.64
CA ILE A 252 -39.37 16.08 11.62
C ILE A 252 -40.55 15.09 11.80
N THR A 253 -40.26 13.81 11.98
CA THR A 253 -41.27 12.77 12.19
C THR A 253 -42.12 13.04 13.43
N ILE A 254 -41.50 13.36 14.57
CA ILE A 254 -42.23 13.64 15.82
C ILE A 254 -43.03 14.94 15.68
N ALA A 255 -42.46 15.98 15.05
CA ALA A 255 -43.15 17.24 14.80
C ALA A 255 -44.43 17.06 13.96
N ILE A 256 -44.46 16.07 13.06
CA ILE A 256 -45.65 15.69 12.28
C ILE A 256 -46.59 14.78 13.08
N MET A 257 -46.05 13.81 13.83
CA MET A 257 -46.84 12.82 14.58
C MET A 257 -47.66 13.45 15.71
N VAL A 258 -47.13 14.41 16.47
CA VAL A 258 -47.84 14.99 17.63
C VAL A 258 -49.16 15.67 17.22
N PRO A 259 -49.17 16.59 16.22
CA PRO A 259 -50.42 17.19 15.74
C PRO A 259 -51.35 16.17 15.08
N THR A 260 -50.78 15.21 14.34
CA THR A 260 -51.55 14.14 13.69
C THR A 260 -52.27 13.28 14.73
N LEU A 261 -51.63 12.97 15.86
CA LEU A 261 -52.25 12.24 16.97
C LEU A 261 -53.44 13.00 17.54
N VAL A 262 -53.30 14.31 17.77
CA VAL A 262 -54.41 15.17 18.23
C VAL A 262 -55.56 15.10 17.23
N VAL A 263 -55.31 15.35 15.95
CA VAL A 263 -56.35 15.29 14.90
C VAL A 263 -56.99 13.90 14.84
N SER A 264 -56.19 12.82 14.92
CA SER A 264 -56.69 11.45 14.85
C SER A 264 -57.62 11.10 16.01
N ALA A 265 -57.30 11.53 17.24
CA ALA A 265 -58.12 11.28 18.42
C ALA A 265 -59.51 11.95 18.31
N PHE A 266 -59.55 13.18 17.77
CA PHE A 266 -60.80 13.91 17.53
C PHE A 266 -61.54 13.48 16.25
N SER A 267 -60.89 12.70 15.37
CA SER A 267 -61.48 12.13 14.15
C SER A 267 -62.08 10.74 14.37
N MET A 268 -61.95 10.16 15.57
CA MET A 268 -62.57 8.87 15.88
C MET A 268 -64.09 9.03 15.98
N ASN A 269 -64.85 8.05 15.48
CA ASN A 269 -66.32 7.99 15.57
C ASN A 269 -66.81 7.67 17.00
N VAL A 270 -66.25 8.33 17.99
CA VAL A 270 -66.65 8.27 19.40
C VAL A 270 -67.38 9.57 19.69
N PRO A 271 -68.56 9.55 20.34
CA PRO A 271 -69.31 10.78 20.62
C PRO A 271 -68.48 11.71 21.52
N ILE A 272 -68.03 12.83 20.94
CA ILE A 272 -67.21 13.84 21.62
C ILE A 272 -68.15 14.93 22.14
N PRO A 273 -67.96 15.43 23.38
CA PRO A 273 -68.72 16.58 23.86
C PRO A 273 -68.63 17.75 22.87
N MET A 274 -69.77 18.35 22.53
CA MET A 274 -69.90 19.53 21.67
C MET A 274 -69.59 19.33 20.16
N GLN A 275 -69.51 18.09 19.67
CA GLN A 275 -69.19 17.78 18.25
C GLN A 275 -70.07 18.51 17.20
N ASP A 276 -71.34 18.80 17.50
CA ASP A 276 -72.29 19.40 16.56
C ASP A 276 -72.07 20.91 16.33
N ARG A 277 -71.08 21.50 17.00
CA ARG A 277 -70.82 22.93 16.95
C ARG A 277 -69.73 23.28 15.91
N PRO A 278 -69.96 24.25 14.99
CA PRO A 278 -69.00 24.59 13.93
C PRO A 278 -67.65 25.16 14.42
N TRP A 279 -67.58 25.66 15.66
CA TRP A 279 -66.32 26.16 16.25
C TRP A 279 -65.38 25.03 16.72
N MET A 280 -65.87 23.80 16.90
CA MET A 280 -65.04 22.67 17.32
C MET A 280 -63.96 22.31 16.31
N PHE A 281 -64.23 22.46 15.00
CA PHE A 281 -63.25 22.25 13.95
C PHE A 281 -62.01 23.13 14.15
N TYR A 282 -62.21 24.44 14.38
CA TYR A 282 -61.14 25.40 14.61
C TYR A 282 -60.43 25.15 15.95
N PHE A 283 -61.17 24.72 16.98
CA PHE A 283 -60.60 24.40 18.29
C PHE A 283 -59.63 23.21 18.23
N VAL A 284 -59.98 22.13 17.52
CA VAL A 284 -59.09 20.97 17.34
C VAL A 284 -57.83 21.35 16.58
N HIS A 285 -57.94 22.16 15.52
CA HIS A 285 -56.78 22.66 14.76
C HIS A 285 -55.88 23.56 15.62
N LEU A 286 -56.47 24.38 16.50
CA LEU A 286 -55.71 25.22 17.42
C LEU A 286 -54.91 24.38 18.43
N ILE A 287 -55.51 23.33 19.00
CA ILE A 287 -54.82 22.41 19.91
C ILE A 287 -53.71 21.64 19.17
N ALA A 288 -53.99 21.16 17.96
CA ALA A 288 -53.00 20.48 17.14
C ALA A 288 -51.80 21.40 16.83
N LEU A 289 -52.06 22.66 16.45
CA LEU A 289 -51.02 23.66 16.22
C LEU A 289 -50.22 23.97 17.50
N LEU A 290 -50.90 24.20 18.63
CA LEU A 290 -50.27 24.42 19.94
C LEU A 290 -49.36 23.25 20.33
N SER A 291 -49.82 22.02 20.10
CA SER A 291 -49.02 20.81 20.39
C SER A 291 -47.72 20.75 19.56
N ALA A 292 -47.78 21.15 18.29
CA ALA A 292 -46.60 21.28 17.42
C ALA A 292 -45.62 22.34 17.96
N VAL A 293 -46.14 23.53 18.29
CA VAL A 293 -45.34 24.66 18.76
C VAL A 293 -44.67 24.36 20.09
N VAL A 294 -45.40 23.75 21.04
CA VAL A 294 -44.86 23.32 22.33
C VAL A 294 -43.77 22.27 22.14
N PHE A 295 -43.97 21.28 21.27
CA PHE A 295 -42.95 20.28 20.97
C PHE A 295 -41.67 20.92 20.39
N LEU A 296 -41.81 21.79 19.39
CA LEU A 296 -40.67 22.48 18.78
C LEU A 296 -39.93 23.37 19.78
N TYR A 297 -40.66 24.05 20.66
CA TYR A 297 -40.08 24.88 21.72
C TYR A 297 -39.29 24.05 22.74
N LEU A 298 -39.89 22.96 23.23
CA LEU A 298 -39.23 22.05 24.17
C LEU A 298 -37.99 21.41 23.54
N TRP A 299 -38.11 20.96 22.30
CA TRP A 299 -36.98 20.40 21.56
C TRP A 299 -35.85 21.43 21.45
N LYS A 300 -36.12 22.65 20.99
CA LYS A 300 -35.11 23.71 20.86
C LYS A 300 -34.42 24.04 22.18
N ARG A 301 -35.13 23.95 23.31
CA ARG A 301 -34.58 24.16 24.66
C ARG A 301 -33.73 22.99 25.16
N LEU A 302 -34.05 21.76 24.76
CA LEU A 302 -33.34 20.54 25.16
C LEU A 302 -32.16 20.20 24.23
N SER A 303 -32.13 20.74 23.02
CA SER A 303 -31.13 20.45 21.98
C SER A 303 -30.11 21.56 21.73
N GLY A 304 -30.24 22.70 22.42
CA GLY A 304 -29.23 23.76 22.49
C GLY A 304 -28.47 23.71 23.80
#